data_AF-A0A949WNX0-F1
#
_entry.id   AF-A0A949WNX0-F1
#
_cell.length_a   1.000
_cell.length_b   1.000
_cell.length_c   1.000
_cell.angle_alpha   90.00
_cell.angle_beta   90.00
_cell.angle_gamma   90.00
#
_symmetry.space_group_name_H-M   'P 1'
#
loop_
_entity.id
_entity.type
_entity.pdbx_description
1 polymer ?
#
loop_
_entity_poly.entity_id
_entity_poly.type
_entity_poly.pdbx_seq_one_letter_code
_entity_poly.pdbx_strand_id
1 'polypeptide(L)' 'MSIAQRIETLRSRHSVVDQELSSEVQRPWPNSTTVRRLKREKLRIKDEIERLGTH' A
#
# COMPACT_ATOMS: atom_id res chain seq x y z
N MET A 1 -13.81 16.02 7.62
CA MET A 1 -12.65 15.10 7.60
C MET A 1 -11.45 15.88 7.11
N SER A 2 -10.39 15.98 7.90
CA SER A 2 -9.20 16.73 7.50
C SER A 2 -8.32 15.91 6.54
N ILE A 3 -7.51 16.60 5.73
CA ILE A 3 -6.51 15.97 4.85
C ILE A 3 -5.57 15.07 5.66
N ALA A 4 -5.21 15.47 6.88
CA ALA A 4 -4.38 14.67 7.79
C ALA A 4 -5.00 13.31 8.13
N GLN A 5 -6.31 13.25 8.43
CA GLN A 5 -7.00 11.97 8.68
C GLN A 5 -7.01 11.07 7.44
N ARG A 6 -7.10 11.66 6.25
CA ARG A 6 -7.10 10.94 4.98
C ARG A 6 -5.72 10.33 4.69
N ILE A 7 -4.65 11.09 4.95
CA ILE A 7 -3.26 10.61 4.86
C ILE A 7 -3.01 9.49 5.88
N GLU A 8 -3.49 9.62 7.11
CA GLU A 8 -3.33 8.58 8.14
C GLU A 8 -4.03 7.27 7.75
N THR A 9 -5.24 7.38 7.19
CA THR A 9 -5.96 6.22 6.66
C THR A 9 -5.21 5.55 5.51
N LEU A 10 -4.65 6.33 4.59
CA LEU A 10 -3.83 5.82 3.49
C LEU A 10 -2.55 5.17 3.98
N ARG A 11 -1.88 5.73 5.00
CA ARG A 11 -0.70 5.13 5.63
C ARG A 11 -1.03 3.79 6.29
N SER A 12 -2.16 3.69 6.99
CA SER A 12 -2.63 2.44 7.56
C SER A 12 -2.86 1.38 6.49
N ARG A 13 -3.56 1.74 5.40
CA ARG A 13 -3.75 0.86 4.23
C ARG A 13 -2.43 0.44 3.58
N HIS A 14 -1.48 1.36 3.43
CA HIS A 14 -0.15 1.08 2.90
C HIS A 14 0.58 0.03 3.75
N SER A 15 0.52 0.16 5.08
CA SER A 15 1.10 -0.79 6.03
C SER A 15 0.52 -2.21 5.86
N VAL A 16 -0.80 -2.31 5.73
CA VAL A 16 -1.49 -3.60 5.52
C VAL A 16 -1.05 -4.24 4.20
N VAL A 17 -1.05 -3.49 3.10
CA VAL A 17 -0.61 -3.99 1.79
C VAL A 17 0.85 -4.44 1.81
N ASP A 18 1.71 -3.73 2.55
CA ASP A 18 3.11 -4.13 2.73
C ASP A 18 3.28 -5.42 3.54
N GLN A 19 2.45 -5.59 4.56
CA GLN A 19 2.46 -6.79 5.38
C GLN A 19 1.93 -8.00 4.60
N GLU A 20 0.87 -7.83 3.82
CA GLU A 20 0.36 -8.85 2.89
C GLU A 20 1.40 -9.21 1.83
N LEU A 21 2.06 -8.20 1.24
CA LEU A 21 3.10 -8.40 0.23
C LEU A 21 4.28 -9.17 0.82
N SER A 22 4.75 -8.79 2.01
CA SER A 22 5.86 -9.44 2.69
C SER A 22 5.52 -10.90 3.03
N SER A 23 4.29 -11.12 3.52
CA SER A 23 3.79 -12.46 3.82
C SER A 23 3.69 -13.33 2.57
N GLU A 24 3.20 -12.77 1.45
CA GLU A 24 3.07 -13.49 0.18
C GLU A 24 4.44 -13.81 -0.43
N VAL A 25 5.41 -12.89 -0.34
CA VAL A 25 6.78 -13.11 -0.84
C VAL A 25 7.56 -14.12 0.01
N GLN A 26 7.27 -14.23 1.31
CA GLN A 26 7.87 -15.23 2.17
C GLN A 26 7.27 -16.63 2.02
N ARG A 27 6.14 -16.77 1.32
CA ARG A 27 5.57 -18.10 1.06
C ARG A 27 6.51 -18.91 0.18
N PRO A 28 6.65 -20.23 0.43
CA PRO A 28 7.45 -21.11 -0.43
C PRO A 28 6.99 -21.13 -1.89
N TRP A 29 5.71 -20.83 -2.14
CA TRP A 29 5.11 -20.71 -3.46
C TRP A 29 4.37 -19.36 -3.56
N PRO A 30 5.11 -18.27 -3.82
CA PRO A 30 4.52 -16.95 -3.88
C PRO A 30 3.63 -16.82 -5.13
N ASN A 31 2.40 -16.36 -4.96
CA ASN A 31 1.58 -16.05 -6.12
C ASN A 31 2.06 -14.73 -6.75
N SER A 32 2.83 -14.84 -7.83
CA SER A 32 3.42 -13.71 -8.55
C SER A 32 2.37 -12.71 -9.05
N THR A 33 1.14 -13.14 -9.38
CA THR A 33 0.05 -12.23 -9.75
C THR A 33 -0.45 -11.42 -8.55
N THR A 34 -0.60 -12.05 -7.39
CA THR A 34 -0.95 -11.38 -6.12
C THR A 34 0.13 -10.39 -5.72
N VAL A 35 1.40 -10.80 -5.71
CA VAL A 35 2.55 -9.94 -5.42
C VAL A 35 2.58 -8.72 -6.35
N ARG A 36 2.35 -8.93 -7.66
CA ARG A 36 2.34 -7.82 -8.63
C ARG A 36 1.15 -6.88 -8.42
N ARG A 37 -0.02 -7.39 -8.02
CA ARG A 37 -1.19 -6.58 -7.67
C ARG A 37 -0.92 -5.74 -6.43
N LEU A 38 -0.43 -6.36 -5.36
CA LEU A 38 -0.10 -5.71 -4.08
C LEU A 38 0.97 -4.63 -4.26
N LYS A 39 2.04 -4.88 -5.03
CA LYS A 39 3.05 -3.86 -5.36
C LYS A 39 2.45 -2.66 -6.10
N ARG A 40 1.51 -2.89 -7.01
CA ARG A 40 0.85 -1.82 -7.78
C ARG A 40 -0.09 -1.01 -6.89
N GLU A 41 -0.80 -1.68 -5.99
CA GLU A 41 -1.66 -1.03 -5.00
C GLU A 41 -0.84 -0.19 -4.01
N LYS A 42 0.29 -0.72 -3.53
CA LYS A 42 1.26 0.03 -2.72
C LYS A 42 1.71 1.31 -3.42
N LEU A 43 2.12 1.21 -4.70
CA LEU A 43 2.55 2.36 -5.48
C LEU A 43 1.44 3.41 -5.60
N ARG A 44 0.21 2.97 -5.90
CA ARG A 44 -0.95 3.87 -6.01
C ARG A 44 -1.26 4.60 -4.70
N ILE A 45 -1.20 3.90 -3.56
CA ILE A 45 -1.40 4.52 -2.24
C ILE A 45 -0.30 5.54 -1.96
N LYS A 46 0.96 5.23 -2.28
CA LYS A 46 2.07 6.15 -2.14
C LYS A 46 1.87 7.42 -2.98
N ASP A 47 1.50 7.27 -4.25
CA ASP A 47 1.21 8.40 -5.15
C ASP A 47 0.05 9.26 -4.63
N GLU A 48 -0.97 8.63 -4.03
CA GLU A 48 -2.11 9.33 -3.45
C GLU A 48 -1.74 10.09 -2.17
N ILE A 49 -0.86 9.53 -1.33
CA ILE A 49 -0.28 10.23 -0.17
C ILE A 49 0.57 11.42 -0.64
N GLU A 50 1.42 11.25 -1.64
CA GLU A 50 2.25 12.34 -2.18
C GLU A 50 1.39 13.46 -2.77
N ARG A 51 0.34 13.12 -3.54
CA ARG A 51 -0.64 14.10 -4.04
C ARG A 51 -1.34 14.87 -2.93
N LEU A 52 -1.74 14.19 -1.85
CA LEU A 52 -2.43 14.83 -0.73
C LEU A 52 -1.48 15.64 0.18
N GLY A 53 -0.20 15.28 0.23
CA GLY A 53 0.82 16.00 1.02
C GLY A 53 1.41 17.22 0.32
N THR A 54 1.21 17.35 -0.99
CA THR A 54 1.71 18.49 -1.79
C THR A 54 0.69 19.65 -1.86
N HIS A 55 -0.50 19.49 -1.28
CA HIS A 55 -1.57 20.50 -1.20
C HIS A 55 -1.68 21.10 0.21
#